data_AF-B2UQV5-F1
#
_entry.id   AF-B2UQV5-F1
#
_cell.length_a   1.000
_cell.length_b   1.000
_cell.length_c   1.000
_cell.angle_alpha   90.00
_cell.angle_beta   90.00
_cell.angle_gamma   90.00
#
_symmetry.space_group_name_H-M   'P 1'
#
loop_
_entity.id
_entity.type
_entity.pdbx_description
1 polymer ?
#
loop_
_entity_poly.entity_id
_entity_poly.type
_entity_poly.pdbx_seq_one_letter_code
_entity_poly.pdbx_strand_id
1 'polypeptide(L)' 'MDQKTTYSYQRTPGLDCPKCGVYFPTTIPDLLSGSIRCPYCGLTLYIDRKESGHAMQALENFQNALDKQLPSASLS' A
#
# COMPACT_ATOMS: atom_id res chain seq x y z
N MET A 1 23.62 13.37 5.50
CA MET A 1 22.58 13.25 4.45
C MET A 1 21.34 12.74 5.13
N ASP A 2 20.47 13.69 5.44
CA ASP A 2 19.48 13.65 6.49
C ASP A 2 18.14 13.83 5.82
N GLN A 3 17.32 12.77 5.80
CA GLN A 3 15.86 12.89 5.74
C GLN A 3 15.24 11.53 6.03
N LYS A 4 15.21 11.23 7.33
CA LYS A 4 14.24 10.34 7.94
C LYS A 4 12.85 10.89 7.60
N THR A 5 12.19 10.29 6.60
CA THR A 5 10.82 10.64 6.23
C THR A 5 9.94 10.44 7.46
N THR A 6 9.54 11.52 8.10
CA THR A 6 8.59 11.51 9.21
C THR A 6 7.28 10.93 8.68
N TYR A 7 7.04 9.65 8.93
CA TYR A 7 5.75 8.99 8.75
C TYR A 7 4.77 9.58 9.78
N SER A 8 4.23 10.75 9.47
CA SER A 8 3.09 11.29 10.19
C SER A 8 1.89 10.40 9.85
N TYR A 9 1.44 9.59 10.82
CA TYR A 9 0.27 8.69 10.76
C TYR A 9 -1.05 9.40 10.32
N GLN A 10 -1.01 10.73 10.19
CA GLN A 10 -2.11 11.59 9.76
C GLN A 10 -2.20 11.78 8.23
N ARG A 11 -1.23 11.30 7.43
CA ARG A 11 -1.32 11.36 5.96
C ARG A 11 -1.78 10.03 5.40
N THR A 12 -2.69 10.07 4.42
CA THR A 12 -3.05 8.92 3.60
C THR A 12 -1.78 8.34 2.98
N PRO A 13 -1.42 7.07 3.26
CA PRO A 13 -0.24 6.44 2.70
C PRO A 13 -0.23 6.46 1.17
N GLY A 14 0.96 6.46 0.58
CA GLY A 14 1.14 6.59 -0.85
C GLY A 14 2.62 6.57 -1.26
N LEU A 15 2.84 6.72 -2.56
CA LEU A 15 4.15 6.61 -3.20
C LEU A 15 4.35 7.75 -4.19
N ASP A 16 5.58 8.25 -4.28
CA ASP A 16 6.00 9.12 -5.38
C ASP A 16 6.36 8.27 -6.60
N CYS A 17 5.77 8.58 -7.76
CA CYS A 17 6.09 7.85 -8.98
C CYS A 17 7.52 8.20 -9.46
N PRO A 18 8.44 7.23 -9.64
CA PRO A 18 9.81 7.51 -10.06
C PRO A 18 9.91 8.02 -11.51
N LYS A 19 8.87 7.88 -12.32
CA LYS A 19 8.85 8.35 -13.72
C LYS A 19 8.32 9.78 -13.86
N CYS A 20 7.23 10.13 -13.18
CA CYS A 20 6.60 11.44 -13.34
C CYS A 20 6.69 12.33 -12.09
N GLY A 21 7.22 11.84 -10.98
CA GLY A 21 7.39 12.59 -9.72
C GLY A 21 6.09 12.90 -8.98
N VAL A 22 4.94 12.42 -9.46
CA VAL A 22 3.63 12.68 -8.84
C VAL A 22 3.40 11.70 -7.69
N TYR A 23 3.07 12.24 -6.52
CA TYR A 23 2.57 11.46 -5.38
C TYR A 23 1.18 10.91 -5.68
N PHE A 24 0.95 9.64 -5.38
CA PHE A 24 -0.37 9.05 -5.45
C PHE A 24 -0.63 8.14 -4.23
N PRO A 25 -1.85 8.19 -3.67
CA PRO A 25 -2.20 7.36 -2.52
C PRO A 25 -2.23 5.88 -2.91
N THR A 26 -1.91 5.01 -1.94
CA THR A 26 -1.94 3.55 -2.08
C THR A 26 -2.60 2.91 -0.88
N THR A 27 -3.34 1.84 -1.09
CA THR A 27 -4.02 1.09 -0.03
C THR A 27 -3.29 -0.21 0.32
N ILE A 28 -3.69 -0.85 1.42
CA ILE A 28 -3.19 -2.19 1.77
C ILE A 28 -3.51 -3.22 0.67
N PRO A 29 -4.74 -3.27 0.10
CA PRO A 29 -5.03 -4.09 -1.08
C PRO A 29 -4.11 -3.84 -2.28
N ASP A 30 -3.77 -2.59 -2.57
CA ASP A 30 -2.82 -2.26 -3.66
C ASP A 30 -1.44 -2.90 -3.40
N LEU A 31 -0.95 -2.81 -2.16
CA LEU A 31 0.32 -3.42 -1.75
C LEU A 31 0.23 -4.96 -1.82
N LEU A 32 -0.85 -5.53 -1.32
CA LEU A 32 -1.07 -6.98 -1.33
C LEU A 32 -1.25 -7.54 -2.75
N SER A 33 -1.74 -6.75 -3.72
CA SER A 33 -1.81 -7.18 -5.12
C SER A 33 -0.43 -7.49 -5.73
N GLY A 34 0.64 -6.92 -5.17
CA GLY A 34 2.02 -7.10 -5.62
C GLY A 34 2.44 -6.19 -6.78
N SER A 35 1.52 -5.41 -7.35
CA SER A 35 1.83 -4.43 -8.39
C SER A 35 0.98 -3.18 -8.24
N ILE A 36 1.61 -2.01 -8.39
CA ILE A 36 0.95 -0.72 -8.22
C ILE A 36 1.14 0.08 -9.50
N ARG A 37 0.04 0.42 -10.16
CA ARG A 37 0.06 1.22 -11.38
C ARG A 37 -0.13 2.69 -11.07
N CYS A 38 0.84 3.52 -11.48
CA CYS A 38 0.71 4.96 -11.40
C CYS A 38 -0.48 5.42 -12.26
N PRO A 39 -1.48 6.12 -11.67
CA PRO A 39 -2.67 6.54 -12.40
C PRO A 39 -2.39 7.66 -13.41
N TYR A 40 -1.28 8.39 -13.23
CA TYR A 40 -0.93 9.55 -14.06
C TYR A 40 -0.14 9.18 -15.32
N CYS A 41 0.91 8.36 -15.19
CA CYS A 41 1.80 8.05 -16.30
C CYS A 41 1.77 6.57 -16.75
N GLY A 42 0.97 5.74 -16.06
CA GLY A 42 0.76 4.33 -16.39
C GLY A 42 1.93 3.39 -16.06
N LEU A 43 3.01 3.88 -15.43
CA LEU A 43 4.10 3.02 -14.95
C LEU A 43 3.56 2.02 -13.93
N THR A 44 3.88 0.73 -14.12
CA THR A 44 3.58 -0.31 -13.14
C THR A 44 4.83 -0.58 -12.31
N LEU A 45 4.70 -0.41 -11.00
CA LEU A 45 5.70 -0.75 -10.00
C LEU A 45 5.41 -2.15 -9.48
N TYR A 46 6.45 -2.97 -9.29
CA TYR A 46 6.32 -4.32 -8.76
C TYR A 46 6.98 -4.38 -7.38
N ILE A 47 6.29 -5.01 -6.43
CA ILE A 47 6.79 -5.19 -5.07
C ILE A 47 7.62 -6.47 -5.06
N ASP A 48 8.89 -6.36 -4.64
CA ASP A 48 9.69 -7.53 -4.35
C ASP A 48 9.17 -8.19 -3.07
N ARG A 49 8.30 -9.19 -3.25
CA ARG A 49 7.69 -9.93 -2.16
C ARG A 49 8.69 -10.74 -1.34
N LYS A 50 9.83 -11.13 -1.92
CA LYS A 50 10.83 -11.93 -1.24
C LYS A 50 11.57 -11.06 -0.23
N GLU A 51 12.08 -9.92 -0.68
CA GLU A 51 12.79 -8.98 0.19
C GLU A 51 11.82 -8.29 1.17
N SER A 52 10.56 -8.11 0.77
CA SER A 52 9.52 -7.48 1.61
C SER A 52 8.74 -8.46 2.49
N GLY A 53 9.18 -9.72 2.63
CA GLY A 53 8.38 -10.80 3.23
C GLY A 53 7.77 -10.47 4.60
N HIS A 54 8.55 -9.86 5.50
CA HIS A 54 8.05 -9.44 6.82
C HIS A 54 6.96 -8.36 6.74
N ALA A 55 7.12 -7.39 5.84
CA ALA A 55 6.12 -6.33 5.65
C ALA A 55 4.83 -6.89 5.04
N MET A 56 4.96 -7.77 4.04
CA MET A 56 3.81 -8.43 3.40
C MET A 56 3.01 -9.26 4.42
N GLN A 57 3.70 -10.02 5.28
CA GLN A 57 3.04 -10.80 6.33
C GLN A 57 2.27 -9.92 7.32
N ALA A 58 2.82 -8.77 7.71
CA ALA A 58 2.15 -7.84 8.60
C ALA A 58 0.87 -7.25 7.96
N LEU A 59 0.94 -6.91 6.67
CA LEU A 59 -0.20 -6.42 5.90
C LEU A 59 -1.31 -7.46 5.76
N GLU A 60 -0.95 -8.72 5.47
CA GLU A 60 -1.89 -9.84 5.42
C GLU A 60 -2.59 -10.05 6.76
N ASN A 61 -1.84 -10.07 7.86
CA ASN A 61 -2.41 -10.24 9.19
C ASN A 61 -3.38 -9.11 9.55
N PHE A 62 -3.04 -7.88 9.17
CA PHE A 62 -3.90 -6.72 9.39
C PHE A 62 -5.19 -6.81 8.56
N GLN A 63 -5.10 -7.13 7.27
CA GLN A 63 -6.26 -7.29 6.39
C GLN A 63 -7.18 -8.41 6.91
N ASN A 64 -6.62 -9.55 7.28
CA ASN A 64 -7.37 -10.67 7.87
C ASN A 64 -8.08 -10.29 9.17
N ALA A 65 -7.51 -9.38 9.97
CA ALA A 65 -8.16 -8.88 11.19
C ALA A 65 -9.33 -7.95 10.86
N LEU A 66 -9.20 -7.08 9.85
CA LEU A 66 -10.28 -6.21 9.38
C LEU A 66 -11.46 -7.02 8.82
N ASP A 67 -11.20 -8.02 7.98
CA ASP A 67 -12.23 -8.90 7.42
C ASP A 67 -13.01 -9.65 8.53
N LYS A 68 -12.34 -10.02 9.62
CA LYS A 68 -13.01 -10.66 10.77
C LYS A 68 -13.85 -9.68 11.61
N GLN A 69 -13.49 -8.39 11.63
CA GLN A 69 -14.23 -7.36 12.35
C GLN A 69 -15.44 -6.83 11.57
N LEU A 70 -15.41 -6.92 10.24
CA LEU A 70 -16.52 -6.57 9.35
C LEU A 70 -17.11 -7.85 8.76
N PRO A 71 -17.92 -8.63 9.52
CA PRO A 71 -18.72 -9.65 8.87
C PRO A 71 -19.58 -8.97 7.81
N SER A 72 -19.55 -9.50 6.60
CA SER A 72 -20.38 -9.15 5.46
C SER A 72 -21.87 -9.40 5.76
N ALA A 73 -22.42 -8.64 6.68
CA ALA A 73 -23.81 -8.69 7.11
C ALA A 73 -24.27 -7.24 7.33
N SER A 74 -24.57 -6.55 6.23
CA SER A 74 -25.57 -5.46 6.12
C SER A 74 -25.50 -4.82 4.74
N LEU A 75 -25.73 -5.61 3.68
CA LEU A 75 -26.31 -5.09 2.45
C LEU A 75 -27.45 -6.06 2.11
N SER A 76 -28.59 -5.79 2.74
CA SER A 76 -29.91 -6.26 2.30
C SER A 76 -30.28 -5.63 0.97
#